data_AF-A0A962RU80-F1
#
_entry.id   AF-A0A962RU80-F1
#
_cell.length_a   1.000
_cell.length_b   1.000
_cell.length_c   1.000
_cell.angle_alpha   90.00
_cell.angle_beta   90.00
_cell.angle_gamma   90.00
#
_symmetry.space_group_name_H-M   'P 1'
#
loop_
_entity.id
_entity.type
_entity.pdbx_description
1 polymer ?
#
loop_
_entity_poly.entity_id
_entity_poly.type
_entity_poly.pdbx_seq_one_letter_code
_entity_poly.pdbx_strand_id
1 'polypeptide(L)'
;MTRGPAATFHAALPRRHSGQNHHLPRSLHRPRLAFARPRRSSALRPRAPDQADARSAAIADRGACEVRNVGADEYGVFATRRFAAKALVIAGEVAEVLEKPTAGCHQVGEHIFVTHRGNTDKVRHCCDPNVGIRASGDGAHDFYARRAIMPGEEITVDFALCRYTTATPRQRCRCGAANCRGQITGWKDLPAAQKAEYRDCAPSYLLALDDKYAR
;
A
#
# COMPACT_ATOMS: atom_id res chain seq x y z
N MET A 1 -32.67 -65.48 -23.24
CA MET A 1 -31.64 -65.32 -22.20
C MET A 1 -32.12 -64.20 -21.27
N THR A 2 -32.90 -64.53 -20.24
CA THR A 2 -32.46 -64.76 -18.83
C THR A 2 -32.10 -63.43 -18.13
N ARG A 3 -32.96 -62.79 -17.32
CA ARG A 3 -33.36 -63.16 -15.92
C ARG A 3 -32.11 -63.59 -15.12
N GLY A 4 -31.59 -62.86 -14.13
CA GLY A 4 -32.21 -62.36 -12.88
C GLY A 4 -31.50 -63.07 -11.69
N PRO A 5 -31.90 -62.91 -10.41
CA PRO A 5 -32.25 -61.69 -9.68
C PRO A 5 -31.44 -61.57 -8.33
N ALA A 6 -31.91 -60.71 -7.42
CA ALA A 6 -31.32 -60.45 -6.10
C ALA A 6 -31.45 -61.59 -5.07
N ALA A 7 -30.72 -61.47 -3.94
CA ALA A 7 -30.96 -62.23 -2.72
C ALA A 7 -30.87 -61.32 -1.47
N THR A 8 -31.99 -61.19 -0.76
CA THR A 8 -32.11 -60.67 0.61
C THR A 8 -32.31 -61.81 1.58
N PHE A 9 -31.85 -61.70 2.84
CA PHE A 9 -32.28 -62.59 3.93
C PHE A 9 -32.50 -61.84 5.25
N HIS A 10 -33.69 -62.04 5.84
CA HIS A 10 -34.00 -61.84 7.27
C HIS A 10 -33.34 -62.99 8.09
N ALA A 11 -33.31 -63.08 9.43
CA ALA A 11 -33.97 -62.42 10.58
C ALA A 11 -32.95 -62.40 11.78
N ALA A 12 -33.19 -62.09 13.06
CA ALA A 12 -34.39 -62.17 13.91
C ALA A 12 -34.27 -61.38 15.24
N LEU A 13 -35.43 -61.19 15.92
CA LEU A 13 -35.61 -60.73 17.31
C LEU A 13 -35.40 -61.89 18.32
N PRO A 14 -35.10 -61.66 19.63
CA PRO A 14 -36.13 -61.33 20.67
C PRO A 14 -35.58 -60.52 21.88
N ARG A 15 -36.18 -60.30 23.07
CA ARG A 15 -37.51 -60.60 23.69
C ARG A 15 -38.25 -59.31 24.16
N ARG A 16 -38.34 -59.03 25.48
CA ARG A 16 -39.19 -58.01 26.16
C ARG A 16 -38.70 -57.76 27.60
N HIS A 17 -39.00 -56.57 28.17
CA HIS A 17 -39.38 -56.30 29.58
C HIS A 17 -39.96 -54.85 29.63
N SER A 18 -41.26 -54.61 29.85
CA SER A 18 -42.06 -54.63 31.10
C SER A 18 -41.74 -53.49 32.09
N GLY A 19 -42.63 -52.49 32.22
CA GLY A 19 -42.44 -51.36 33.14
C GLY A 19 -43.48 -50.23 33.05
N GLN A 20 -44.73 -50.53 33.43
CA GLN A 20 -45.69 -49.71 34.21
C GLN A 20 -46.00 -48.22 33.85
N ASN A 21 -47.31 -47.92 33.80
CA ASN A 21 -47.88 -46.56 33.77
C ASN A 21 -47.86 -45.89 35.15
N HIS A 22 -47.59 -44.58 35.22
CA HIS A 22 -48.23 -43.69 36.21
C HIS A 22 -48.54 -42.30 35.61
N HIS A 23 -49.56 -41.65 36.17
CA HIS A 23 -50.24 -40.48 35.62
C HIS A 23 -49.77 -39.14 36.24
N LEU A 24 -49.77 -38.09 35.40
CA LEU A 24 -49.95 -36.65 35.75
C LEU A 24 -48.83 -35.96 36.56
N PRO A 25 -48.79 -34.60 36.65
CA PRO A 25 -49.62 -33.58 35.99
C PRO A 25 -48.83 -32.54 35.16
N ARG A 26 -49.57 -31.54 34.63
CA ARG A 26 -49.10 -30.36 33.89
C ARG A 26 -47.88 -29.66 34.52
N SER A 27 -46.88 -29.34 33.68
CA SER A 27 -45.81 -28.38 33.99
C SER A 27 -45.93 -27.15 33.09
N LEU A 28 -45.71 -25.97 33.66
CA LEU A 28 -45.98 -24.66 33.05
C LEU A 28 -44.94 -24.33 31.96
N HIS A 29 -45.40 -23.87 30.80
CA HIS A 29 -44.52 -23.22 29.82
C HIS A 29 -43.96 -21.91 30.39
N ARG A 30 -42.70 -21.95 30.84
CA ARG A 30 -41.88 -20.72 30.96
C ARG A 30 -41.53 -20.24 29.54
N PRO A 31 -41.89 -19.02 29.14
CA PRO A 31 -41.36 -18.47 27.90
C PRO A 31 -39.84 -18.31 28.04
N ARG A 32 -39.09 -18.81 27.06
CA ARG A 32 -37.66 -18.47 26.94
C ARG A 32 -37.58 -16.96 26.68
N LEU A 33 -37.14 -16.19 27.67
CA LEU A 33 -36.68 -14.82 27.44
C LEU A 33 -35.50 -14.90 26.46
N ALA A 34 -35.77 -14.57 25.20
CA ALA A 34 -34.74 -14.39 24.21
C ALA A 34 -33.92 -13.16 24.60
N PHE A 35 -32.75 -13.39 25.19
CA PHE A 35 -31.77 -12.33 25.40
C PHE A 35 -31.38 -11.75 24.03
N ALA A 36 -32.01 -10.64 23.67
CA ALA A 36 -31.68 -9.89 22.48
C ALA A 36 -30.21 -9.48 22.58
N ARG A 37 -29.36 -10.04 21.72
CA ARG A 37 -27.97 -9.60 21.60
C ARG A 37 -27.99 -8.08 21.38
N PRO A 38 -27.27 -7.28 22.18
CA PRO A 38 -27.22 -5.85 21.96
C PRO A 38 -26.72 -5.62 20.54
N ARG A 39 -27.49 -4.88 19.74
CA ARG A 39 -27.03 -4.44 18.43
C ARG A 39 -25.76 -3.64 18.67
N ARG A 40 -24.61 -4.16 18.21
CA ARG A 40 -23.38 -3.37 18.19
C ARG A 40 -23.70 -2.12 17.38
N SER A 41 -23.70 -0.97 18.05
CA SER A 41 -23.67 0.31 17.35
C SER A 41 -22.49 0.24 16.38
N SER A 42 -22.79 0.35 15.09
CA SER A 42 -21.78 0.45 14.07
C SER A 42 -21.18 1.84 14.20
N ALA A 43 -20.24 2.00 15.12
CA ALA A 43 -19.42 3.20 15.21
C ALA A 43 -18.83 3.41 13.83
N LEU A 44 -19.31 4.44 13.12
CA LEU A 44 -18.87 4.76 11.77
C LEU A 44 -17.36 4.88 11.82
N ARG A 45 -16.67 3.94 11.18
CA ARG A 45 -15.23 4.05 10.96
C ARG A 45 -15.02 5.40 10.26
N PRO A 46 -14.11 6.26 10.75
CA PRO A 46 -13.80 7.50 10.05
C PRO A 46 -13.52 7.18 8.58
N ARG A 47 -14.23 7.85 7.68
CA ARG A 47 -13.97 7.75 6.25
C ARG A 47 -12.50 8.12 6.05
N ALA A 48 -11.73 7.29 5.35
CA ALA A 48 -10.38 7.68 4.98
C ALA A 48 -10.46 9.01 4.21
N PRO A 49 -9.65 10.03 4.57
CA PRO A 49 -9.72 11.34 3.92
C PRO A 49 -9.50 11.18 2.42
N ASP A 50 -10.18 12.03 1.64
CA ASP A 50 -9.97 12.05 0.19
C ASP A 50 -8.53 12.52 -0.12
N GLN A 51 -8.04 12.25 -1.33
CA GLN A 51 -6.68 12.62 -1.73
C GLN A 51 -6.44 14.14 -1.58
N ALA A 52 -7.47 14.96 -1.86
CA ALA A 52 -7.42 16.40 -1.65
C ALA A 52 -7.32 16.78 -0.17
N ASP A 53 -8.17 16.23 0.70
CA ASP A 53 -8.16 16.49 2.15
C ASP A 53 -6.82 16.08 2.77
N ALA A 54 -6.32 14.90 2.41
CA ALA A 54 -5.03 14.40 2.87
C ALA A 54 -3.87 15.31 2.43
N ARG A 55 -3.93 15.87 1.21
CA ARG A 55 -2.92 16.80 0.69
C ARG A 55 -2.96 18.15 1.39
N SER A 56 -4.14 18.75 1.59
CA SER A 56 -4.27 19.98 2.38
C SER A 56 -3.78 19.80 3.82
N ALA A 57 -4.08 18.66 4.46
CA ALA A 57 -3.57 18.33 5.79
C ALA A 57 -2.04 18.17 5.82
N ALA A 58 -1.45 17.50 4.82
CA ALA A 58 0.00 17.32 4.74
C ALA A 58 0.76 18.63 4.43
N ILE A 59 0.18 19.54 3.64
CA ILE A 59 0.72 20.88 3.39
C ILE A 59 0.68 21.73 4.67
N ALA A 60 -0.37 21.58 5.48
CA ALA A 60 -0.50 22.26 6.77
C ALA A 60 0.45 21.68 7.84
N ASP A 61 0.67 20.36 7.85
CA ASP A 61 1.57 19.65 8.77
C ASP A 61 3.05 19.80 8.38
N ARG A 62 3.54 21.04 8.34
CA ARG A 62 4.95 21.38 8.05
C ARG A 62 5.95 20.73 9.01
N GLY A 63 5.47 20.21 10.15
CA GLY A 63 6.28 19.52 11.16
C GLY A 63 6.39 18.01 10.97
N ALA A 64 5.69 17.40 10.01
CA ALA A 64 5.61 15.94 9.86
C ALA A 64 6.94 15.24 9.48
N CYS A 65 7.84 15.99 8.85
CA CYS A 65 9.18 15.58 8.47
C CYS A 65 10.16 16.74 8.62
N GLU A 66 11.40 16.45 9.00
CA GLU A 66 12.48 17.42 9.16
C GLU A 66 13.68 17.09 8.26
N VAL A 67 14.48 18.09 7.93
CA VAL A 67 15.72 17.90 7.18
C VAL A 67 16.88 17.77 8.17
N ARG A 68 17.68 16.72 8.05
CA ARG A 68 18.90 16.52 8.85
C ARG A 68 20.11 16.44 7.93
N ASN A 69 21.24 16.99 8.36
CA ASN A 69 22.54 16.70 7.77
C ASN A 69 22.93 15.23 8.11
N VAL A 70 23.57 14.53 7.18
CA VAL A 70 24.01 13.14 7.33
C VAL A 70 25.49 12.91 6.97
N GLY A 71 26.23 13.97 6.65
CA GLY A 71 27.54 13.90 6.00
C GLY A 71 28.03 15.27 5.54
N ALA A 72 29.15 15.29 4.81
CA ALA A 72 29.74 16.52 4.27
C ALA A 72 28.80 17.20 3.27
N ASP A 73 28.03 18.18 3.75
CA ASP A 73 26.94 18.88 3.04
C ASP A 73 25.86 17.99 2.41
N GLU A 74 25.74 16.73 2.86
CA GLU A 74 24.67 15.82 2.48
C GLU A 74 23.49 15.91 3.44
N TYR A 75 22.27 15.99 2.89
CA TYR A 75 21.03 16.14 3.66
C TYR A 75 20.05 14.99 3.37
N GLY A 76 19.14 14.73 4.30
CA GLY A 76 18.04 13.79 4.13
C GLY A 76 16.79 14.24 4.88
N VAL A 77 15.64 13.71 4.47
CA VAL A 77 14.34 13.99 5.08
C VAL A 77 14.02 12.87 6.06
N PHE A 78 13.62 13.20 7.28
CA PHE A 78 13.34 12.23 8.35
C PHE A 78 11.94 12.45 8.93
N ALA A 79 11.24 11.36 9.21
CA ALA A 79 9.93 11.41 9.87
C ALA A 79 10.07 11.91 11.32
N THR A 80 9.30 12.93 11.71
CA THR A 80 9.21 13.37 13.12
C THR A 80 8.14 12.63 13.90
N ARG A 81 7.15 12.08 13.18
CA ARG A 81 6.01 11.30 13.72
C ARG A 81 5.82 10.00 12.95
N ARG A 82 4.98 9.11 13.47
CA ARG A 82 4.58 7.89 12.77
C ARG A 82 3.70 8.22 11.57
N PHE A 83 3.89 7.47 10.48
CA PHE A 83 2.96 7.38 9.35
C PHE A 83 2.40 5.96 9.25
N ALA A 84 1.12 5.83 8.93
CA ALA A 84 0.52 4.55 8.55
C ALA A 84 0.86 4.22 7.09
N ALA A 85 0.82 2.94 6.72
CA ALA A 85 0.90 2.55 5.31
C ALA A 85 -0.21 3.23 4.49
N LYS A 86 0.13 3.65 3.27
CA LYS A 86 -0.69 4.44 2.33
C LYS A 86 -1.04 5.87 2.79
N ALA A 87 -0.52 6.35 3.92
CA ALA A 87 -0.63 7.76 4.30
C ALA A 87 0.25 8.65 3.40
N LEU A 88 -0.19 9.88 3.15
CA LEU A 88 0.65 10.93 2.55
C LEU A 88 1.73 11.35 3.55
N VAL A 89 2.98 11.38 3.09
CA VAL A 89 4.18 11.72 3.88
C VAL A 89 4.69 13.11 3.52
N ILE A 90 4.83 13.38 2.22
CA ILE A 90 5.23 14.68 1.68
C ILE A 90 4.27 15.03 0.54
N ALA A 91 3.54 16.13 0.68
CA ALA A 91 2.84 16.73 -0.45
C ALA A 91 3.86 17.38 -1.38
N GLY A 92 3.87 16.98 -2.65
CA GLY A 92 4.80 17.55 -3.63
C GLY A 92 4.37 18.95 -4.03
N GLU A 93 5.31 19.83 -4.31
CA GLU A 93 5.01 21.20 -4.78
C GLU A 93 5.92 21.53 -5.97
N VAL A 94 5.34 21.87 -7.13
CA VAL A 94 6.11 22.20 -8.34
C VAL A 94 6.76 23.57 -8.17
N ALA A 95 8.09 23.61 -8.31
CA ALA A 95 8.86 24.85 -8.31
C ALA A 95 8.96 25.45 -9.72
N GLU A 96 9.30 24.63 -10.71
CA GLU A 96 9.43 25.02 -12.11
C GLU A 96 8.98 23.87 -13.01
N VAL A 97 8.39 24.18 -14.17
CA VAL A 97 8.10 23.22 -15.25
C VAL A 97 9.15 23.40 -16.34
N LEU A 98 9.72 22.28 -16.79
CA LEU A 98 10.86 22.23 -17.70
C LEU A 98 10.51 21.46 -18.98
N GLU A 99 10.91 22.01 -20.13
CA GLU A 99 10.77 21.35 -21.44
C GLU A 99 11.79 20.20 -21.67
N LYS A 100 12.88 20.19 -20.90
CA LYS A 100 13.99 19.25 -21.05
C LYS A 100 14.45 18.71 -19.69
N PRO A 101 14.92 17.46 -19.61
CA PRO A 101 15.40 16.89 -18.35
C PRO A 101 16.69 17.58 -17.91
N THR A 102 16.71 18.05 -16.67
CA THR A 102 17.89 18.61 -15.98
C THR A 102 18.29 17.73 -14.78
N ALA A 103 19.47 17.96 -14.21
CA ALA A 103 19.86 17.30 -12.98
C ALA A 103 18.89 17.66 -11.84
N GLY A 104 18.45 16.65 -11.07
CA GLY A 104 17.50 16.85 -9.96
C GLY A 104 16.02 16.94 -10.37
N CYS A 105 15.69 17.06 -11.66
CA CYS A 105 14.28 17.06 -12.07
C CYS A 105 13.59 15.70 -11.89
N HIS A 106 12.27 15.76 -11.70
CA HIS A 106 11.36 14.63 -11.86
C HIS A 106 10.64 14.74 -13.19
N GLN A 107 10.41 13.61 -13.85
CA GLN A 107 9.47 13.51 -14.96
C GLN A 107 8.06 13.36 -14.39
N VAL A 108 7.06 14.00 -15.00
CA VAL A 108 5.64 13.95 -14.59
C VAL A 108 4.69 13.64 -15.75
N GLY A 109 5.24 13.58 -16.97
CA GLY A 109 4.58 13.13 -18.20
C GLY A 109 5.65 12.79 -19.24
N GLU A 110 5.25 12.29 -20.42
CA GLU A 110 6.22 11.78 -21.41
C GLU A 110 7.34 12.77 -21.78
N HIS A 111 6.99 14.04 -21.93
CA HIS A 111 7.91 15.14 -22.22
C HIS A 111 7.77 16.32 -21.24
N ILE A 112 7.28 16.04 -20.02
CA ILE A 112 7.04 17.06 -18.99
C ILE A 112 7.92 16.74 -17.79
N PHE A 113 8.76 17.70 -17.41
CA PHE A 113 9.67 17.59 -16.27
C PHE A 113 9.42 18.75 -15.30
N VAL A 114 9.69 18.55 -14.02
CA VAL A 114 9.55 19.56 -12.99
C VAL A 114 10.71 19.52 -12.01
N THR A 115 11.02 20.68 -11.41
CA THR A 115 11.70 20.74 -10.12
C THR A 115 10.66 20.84 -9.01
N HIS A 116 11.00 20.39 -7.81
CA HIS A 116 10.15 20.55 -6.63
C HIS A 116 10.79 21.48 -5.60
N ARG A 117 9.97 22.04 -4.71
CA ARG A 117 10.44 22.74 -3.50
C ARG A 117 10.07 21.99 -2.21
N GLY A 118 10.56 22.49 -1.08
CA GLY A 118 10.22 21.99 0.25
C GLY A 118 11.13 20.85 0.72
N ASN A 119 10.54 19.67 0.93
CA ASN A 119 11.25 18.44 1.33
C ASN A 119 11.50 17.50 0.15
N THR A 120 10.68 17.57 -0.91
CA THR A 120 10.71 16.64 -2.05
C THR A 120 12.05 16.61 -2.79
N ASP A 121 12.72 17.76 -2.89
CA ASP A 121 14.05 17.94 -3.49
C ASP A 121 15.20 17.32 -2.66
N LYS A 122 14.95 16.99 -1.39
CA LYS A 122 15.93 16.43 -0.44
C LYS A 122 15.68 14.95 -0.11
N VAL A 123 14.65 14.33 -0.69
CA VAL A 123 14.39 12.89 -0.53
C VAL A 123 15.46 12.10 -1.26
N ARG A 124 16.16 11.20 -0.55
CA ARG A 124 17.26 10.43 -1.13
C ARG A 124 16.82 9.10 -1.74
N HIS A 125 17.73 8.54 -2.52
CA HIS A 125 17.51 7.24 -3.15
C HIS A 125 17.68 6.06 -2.19
N CYS A 126 16.69 5.16 -2.16
CA CYS A 126 16.86 3.79 -1.68
C CYS A 126 16.32 2.76 -2.70
N CYS A 127 16.96 1.59 -2.78
CA CYS A 127 16.48 0.45 -3.59
C CYS A 127 15.38 -0.37 -2.88
N ASP A 128 15.21 -0.20 -1.56
CA ASP A 128 14.01 -0.59 -0.81
C ASP A 128 13.42 0.67 -0.14
N PRO A 129 12.65 1.48 -0.89
CA PRO A 129 12.13 2.75 -0.40
C PRO A 129 10.96 2.54 0.55
N ASN A 130 10.83 3.41 1.56
CA ASN A 130 9.66 3.41 2.44
C ASN A 130 8.49 4.24 1.89
N VAL A 131 8.70 5.04 0.82
CA VAL A 131 7.67 5.79 0.10
C VAL A 131 7.63 5.45 -1.39
N GLY A 132 6.44 5.53 -1.97
CA GLY A 132 6.21 5.54 -3.42
C GLY A 132 5.55 6.86 -3.84
N ILE A 133 5.31 7.04 -5.13
CA ILE A 133 4.86 8.34 -5.69
C ILE A 133 3.48 8.22 -6.33
N ARG A 134 2.65 9.26 -6.14
CA ARG A 134 1.46 9.51 -6.96
C ARG A 134 1.53 10.92 -7.54
N ALA A 135 1.00 11.11 -8.74
CA ALA A 135 0.79 12.45 -9.26
C ALA A 135 -0.33 13.15 -8.49
N SER A 136 -0.13 14.41 -8.11
CA SER A 136 -1.17 15.31 -7.63
C SER A 136 -1.87 16.01 -8.81
N GLY A 137 -3.03 16.62 -8.57
CA GLY A 137 -3.82 17.29 -9.62
C GLY A 137 -3.16 18.51 -10.27
N ASP A 138 -2.13 19.07 -9.63
CA ASP A 138 -1.27 20.16 -10.13
C ASP A 138 0.04 19.64 -10.76
N GLY A 139 0.16 18.33 -10.99
CA GLY A 139 1.31 17.72 -11.65
C GLY A 139 2.54 17.50 -10.75
N ALA A 140 2.45 17.74 -9.44
CA ALA A 140 3.54 17.42 -8.53
C ALA A 140 3.61 15.91 -8.20
N HIS A 141 4.70 15.52 -7.53
CA HIS A 141 4.88 14.17 -7.00
C HIS A 141 4.62 14.17 -5.49
N ASP A 142 3.47 13.62 -5.09
CA ASP A 142 3.12 13.35 -3.70
C ASP A 142 3.70 11.99 -3.26
N PHE A 143 4.30 11.93 -2.07
CA PHE A 143 5.01 10.77 -1.54
C PHE A 143 4.16 10.03 -0.51
N TYR A 144 3.74 8.80 -0.83
CA TYR A 144 2.88 7.97 0.01
C TYR A 144 3.66 6.82 0.64
N ALA A 145 3.45 6.58 1.93
CA ALA A 145 4.12 5.51 2.67
C ALA A 145 3.76 4.12 2.11
N ARG A 146 4.76 3.31 1.72
CA ARG A 146 4.56 1.93 1.26
C ARG A 146 4.27 0.98 2.42
N ARG A 147 4.90 1.25 3.57
CA ARG A 147 4.73 0.55 4.85
C ARG A 147 4.46 1.57 5.96
N ALA A 148 4.30 1.13 7.21
CA ALA A 148 4.38 2.07 8.33
C ALA A 148 5.80 2.66 8.41
N ILE A 149 5.90 3.94 8.75
CA ILE A 149 7.17 4.68 8.95
C ILE A 149 7.16 5.20 10.38
N MET A 150 8.21 4.96 11.13
CA MET A 150 8.38 5.37 12.52
C MET A 150 9.09 6.71 12.65
N PRO A 151 8.90 7.46 13.75
CA PRO A 151 9.71 8.64 14.06
C PRO A 151 11.20 8.30 14.01
N GLY A 152 11.99 9.18 13.41
CA GLY A 152 13.43 9.02 13.23
C GLY A 152 13.85 8.22 11.99
N GLU A 153 12.93 7.53 11.29
CA GLU A 153 13.26 6.91 9.99
C GLU A 153 13.47 7.96 8.90
N GLU A 154 14.43 7.71 8.01
CA GLU A 154 14.65 8.50 6.80
C GLU A 154 13.57 8.19 5.75
N ILE A 155 12.98 9.24 5.15
CA ILE A 155 12.10 9.13 3.99
C ILE A 155 12.96 8.93 2.74
N THR A 156 12.80 7.79 2.08
CA THR A 156 13.60 7.41 0.91
C THR A 156 12.75 6.85 -0.22
N VAL A 157 13.13 7.18 -1.45
CA VAL A 157 12.38 6.81 -2.67
C VAL A 157 13.27 6.07 -3.68
N ASP A 158 12.68 5.22 -4.51
CA ASP A 158 13.41 4.73 -5.68
C ASP A 158 13.37 5.80 -6.77
N PHE A 159 14.52 6.29 -7.23
CA PHE A 159 14.58 7.31 -8.29
C PHE A 159 14.05 6.80 -9.63
N ALA A 160 13.89 5.48 -9.80
CA ALA A 160 13.16 4.90 -10.92
C ALA A 160 11.65 5.21 -10.89
N LEU A 161 11.07 5.62 -9.75
CA LEU A 161 9.72 6.16 -9.65
C LEU A 161 9.63 7.65 -10.08
N CYS A 162 10.76 8.33 -10.20
CA CYS A 162 10.81 9.76 -10.54
C CYS A 162 11.00 10.03 -12.04
N ARG A 163 11.41 9.03 -12.85
CA ARG A 163 11.72 9.19 -14.28
C ARG A 163 11.75 7.86 -15.03
N TYR A 164 11.37 7.88 -16.31
CA TYR A 164 11.36 6.69 -17.15
C TYR A 164 12.78 6.23 -17.55
N THR A 165 13.66 7.17 -17.88
CA THR A 165 15.08 6.90 -18.21
C THR A 165 16.02 7.82 -17.44
N THR A 166 17.28 7.42 -17.26
CA THR A 166 18.34 8.31 -16.74
C THR A 166 18.98 9.11 -17.87
N ALA A 167 19.04 10.42 -17.73
CA ALA A 167 19.93 11.24 -18.56
C ALA A 167 21.39 11.03 -18.09
N THR A 168 22.20 10.41 -18.96
CA THR A 168 23.65 10.17 -18.80
C THR A 168 24.04 9.32 -17.56
N PRO A 169 25.33 9.03 -17.27
CA PRO A 169 25.73 7.70 -16.77
C PRO A 169 25.17 7.34 -15.39
N ARG A 170 24.77 6.07 -15.26
CA ARG A 170 24.19 5.49 -14.04
C ARG A 170 25.13 5.65 -12.86
N GLN A 171 24.67 6.35 -11.83
CA GLN A 171 25.44 6.54 -10.60
C GLN A 171 25.48 5.24 -9.78
N ARG A 172 26.63 4.94 -9.16
CA ARG A 172 26.76 3.82 -8.22
C ARG A 172 25.89 4.09 -7.00
N CYS A 173 24.99 3.16 -6.69
CA CYS A 173 24.11 3.26 -5.53
C CYS A 173 24.89 2.96 -4.23
N ARG A 174 24.57 3.71 -3.16
CA ARG A 174 25.15 3.55 -1.81
C ARG A 174 24.09 3.42 -0.70
N CYS A 175 22.84 3.10 -1.05
CA CYS A 175 21.70 3.17 -0.11
C CYS A 175 21.69 2.16 1.06
N GLY A 176 22.62 1.19 1.10
CA GLY A 176 22.72 0.22 2.19
C GLY A 176 21.63 -0.85 2.26
N ALA A 177 20.57 -0.78 1.44
CA ALA A 177 19.51 -1.78 1.42
C ALA A 177 20.02 -3.19 1.07
N ALA A 178 19.47 -4.23 1.71
CA ALA A 178 19.87 -5.62 1.49
C ALA A 178 19.63 -6.10 0.03
N ASN A 179 18.67 -5.49 -0.67
CA ASN A 179 18.34 -5.72 -2.09
C ASN A 179 18.95 -4.66 -3.02
N CYS A 180 19.99 -3.94 -2.60
CA CYS A 180 20.59 -2.85 -3.38
C CYS A 180 21.05 -3.32 -4.77
N ARG A 181 20.53 -2.66 -5.81
CA ARG A 181 20.81 -2.95 -7.24
C ARG A 181 22.21 -2.51 -7.70
N GLY A 182 23.03 -1.94 -6.83
CA GLY A 182 24.37 -1.41 -7.14
C GLY A 182 24.41 -0.13 -7.99
N GLN A 183 23.34 0.20 -8.73
CA GLN A 183 23.23 1.40 -9.58
C GLN A 183 21.86 2.07 -9.42
N ILE A 184 21.85 3.39 -9.62
CA ILE A 184 20.63 4.22 -9.70
C ILE A 184 20.16 4.23 -11.16
N THR A 185 18.86 4.03 -11.38
CA THR A 185 18.26 3.79 -12.71
C THR A 185 16.93 4.54 -12.88
N GLY A 186 16.38 4.53 -14.10
CA GLY A 186 15.02 4.97 -14.42
C GLY A 186 14.07 3.77 -14.52
N TRP A 187 12.75 4.02 -14.58
CA TRP A 187 11.74 2.97 -14.64
C TRP A 187 11.98 1.91 -15.71
N LYS A 188 12.38 2.32 -16.92
CA LYS A 188 12.65 1.42 -18.05
C LYS A 188 13.57 0.25 -17.67
N ASP A 189 14.55 0.53 -16.80
CA ASP A 189 15.64 -0.36 -16.41
C ASP A 189 15.45 -1.04 -15.05
N LEU A 190 14.29 -0.85 -14.40
CA LEU A 190 13.92 -1.63 -13.22
C LEU A 190 13.76 -3.12 -13.59
N PRO A 191 14.25 -4.06 -12.76
CA PRO A 191 13.93 -5.47 -12.95
C PRO A 191 12.42 -5.70 -12.82
N ALA A 192 11.89 -6.67 -13.58
CA ALA A 192 10.46 -6.93 -13.65
C ALA A 192 9.79 -7.22 -12.29
N ALA A 193 10.53 -7.84 -11.36
CA ALA A 193 10.05 -8.08 -10.00
C ALA A 193 9.75 -6.77 -9.24
N GLN A 194 10.68 -5.81 -9.24
CA GLN A 194 10.46 -4.50 -8.62
C GLN A 194 9.42 -3.66 -9.37
N LYS A 195 9.32 -3.76 -10.71
CA LYS A 195 8.20 -3.13 -11.45
C LYS A 195 6.84 -3.64 -10.97
N ALA A 196 6.72 -4.95 -10.74
CA ALA A 196 5.51 -5.56 -10.20
C ALA A 196 5.25 -5.12 -8.74
N GLU A 197 6.28 -5.08 -7.91
CA GLU A 197 6.21 -4.62 -6.50
C GLU A 197 5.78 -3.15 -6.38
N TYR A 198 6.19 -2.29 -7.31
CA TYR A 198 5.88 -0.87 -7.33
C TYR A 198 4.56 -0.51 -8.03
N ARG A 199 3.86 -1.48 -8.65
CA ARG A 199 2.68 -1.21 -9.49
C ARG A 199 1.59 -0.36 -8.80
N ASP A 200 1.37 -0.56 -7.50
CA ASP A 200 0.38 0.16 -6.69
C ASP A 200 0.85 1.54 -6.18
N CYS A 201 2.13 1.88 -6.37
CA CYS A 201 2.76 3.10 -5.86
C CYS A 201 3.71 3.77 -6.87
N ALA A 202 3.53 3.49 -8.15
CA ALA A 202 4.20 4.15 -9.27
C ALA A 202 3.27 5.21 -9.88
N PRO A 203 3.80 6.37 -10.32
CA PRO A 203 3.06 7.32 -11.15
C PRO A 203 2.47 6.64 -12.39
N SER A 204 1.20 6.91 -12.67
CA SER A 204 0.46 6.30 -13.79
C SER A 204 1.12 6.54 -15.16
N TYR A 205 1.81 7.68 -15.32
CA TYR A 205 2.54 7.98 -16.55
C TYR A 205 3.68 6.98 -16.80
N LEU A 206 4.37 6.46 -15.77
CA LEU A 206 5.44 5.47 -15.96
C LEU A 206 4.90 4.15 -16.48
N LEU A 207 3.74 3.72 -15.96
CA LEU A 207 3.06 2.51 -16.44
C LEU A 207 2.65 2.67 -17.92
N ALA A 208 2.09 3.84 -18.28
CA ALA A 208 1.73 4.16 -19.65
C ALA A 208 2.94 4.21 -20.61
N LEU A 209 4.10 4.69 -20.15
CA LEU A 209 5.33 4.66 -20.95
C LEU A 209 5.89 3.25 -21.11
N ASP A 210 5.80 2.41 -20.08
CA ASP A 210 6.18 0.99 -20.17
C ASP A 210 5.30 0.27 -21.20
N ASP A 211 3.98 0.44 -21.13
CA ASP A 211 3.01 -0.14 -22.09
C ASP A 211 3.19 0.40 -23.53
N LYS A 212 3.70 1.63 -23.69
CA LYS A 212 4.01 2.26 -24.98
C LYS A 212 5.28 1.71 -25.61
N TYR A 213 6.33 1.54 -24.83
CA TYR A 213 7.69 1.19 -25.30
C TYR A 213 8.07 -0.30 -25.09
N ALA A 214 7.18 -1.12 -24.55
CA ALA A 214 7.29 -2.59 -24.55
C ALA A 214 6.82 -3.24 -25.88
N ARG A 215 6.45 -2.42 -26.87
CA ARG A 215 6.04 -2.81 -28.22
C ARG A 215 7.16 -2.47 -29.22
#